data_AF-A0A4V1IN99-F1
#
_entry.id   AF-A0A4V1IN99-F1
#
_cell.length_a   1.000
_cell.length_b   1.000
_cell.length_c   1.000
_cell.angle_alpha   90.00
_cell.angle_beta   90.00
_cell.angle_gamma   90.00
#
_symmetry.space_group_name_H-M   'P 1'
#
loop_
_entity.id
_entity.type
_entity.pdbx_description
1 polymer ?
#
loop_
_entity_poly.entity_id
_entity_poly.type
_entity_poly.pdbx_seq_one_letter_code
_entity_poly.pdbx_strand_id
1 'polypeptide(L)'
;MPLYLEFVSTQGISQATEWLHDIAHILSLLAARLQQRNSPYHLLFKALLTFAHVSVDLTAMRAQIADEAKDDTPEAIDKVWEEEAISFGHKDALSSVANHTQTNHCAHTQFRPSEAQRKDHYLAVNWQQNRSPLSTKSAAKTAEGEQP
;
A
#
# COMPACT_ATOMS: atom_id res chain seq x y z
N MET A 1 -6.43 14.77 5.61
CA MET A 1 -6.95 16.16 5.48
C MET A 1 -8.22 16.25 4.64
N PRO A 2 -8.27 15.84 3.36
CA PRO A 2 -9.48 16.01 2.54
C PRO A 2 -10.73 15.35 3.13
N LEU A 3 -10.61 14.07 3.53
CA LEU A 3 -11.68 13.30 4.17
C LEU A 3 -12.18 13.94 5.48
N TYR A 4 -11.27 14.54 6.25
CA TYR A 4 -11.65 15.22 7.49
C TYR A 4 -12.50 16.46 7.21
N LEU A 5 -12.10 17.27 6.22
CA LEU A 5 -12.85 18.46 5.82
C LEU A 5 -14.21 18.11 5.20
N GLU A 6 -14.28 16.99 4.47
CA GLU A 6 -15.55 16.43 3.98
C GLU A 6 -16.49 16.11 5.16
N PHE A 7 -16.02 15.38 6.17
CA PHE A 7 -16.80 15.12 7.37
C PHE A 7 -17.23 16.42 8.07
N VAL A 8 -16.30 17.35 8.32
CA VAL A 8 -16.58 18.64 8.97
C VAL A 8 -17.67 19.42 8.23
N SER A 9 -17.69 19.37 6.90
CA SER A 9 -18.71 20.05 6.09
C SER A 9 -20.15 19.56 6.36
N THR A 10 -20.31 18.34 6.90
CA THR A 10 -21.63 17.76 7.23
C THR A 10 -22.15 18.16 8.61
N GLN A 11 -21.31 18.74 9.48
CA GLN A 11 -21.64 18.97 10.90
C GLN A 11 -22.41 20.28 11.17
N GLY A 12 -22.59 21.13 10.14
CA GLY A 12 -23.14 22.49 10.28
C GLY A 12 -22.08 23.49 10.80
N ILE A 13 -22.32 24.79 10.57
CA ILE A 13 -21.29 25.85 10.72
C ILE A 13 -20.72 25.93 12.15
N SER A 14 -21.57 25.84 13.18
CA SER A 14 -21.13 25.95 14.59
C SER A 14 -20.17 24.81 14.96
N GLN A 15 -20.61 23.55 14.77
CA GLN A 15 -19.77 22.39 15.06
C GLN A 15 -18.54 22.33 14.16
N ALA A 16 -18.66 22.71 12.89
CA ALA A 16 -17.53 22.72 11.98
C ALA A 16 -16.41 23.65 12.46
N THR A 17 -16.77 24.77 13.07
CA THR A 17 -15.81 25.72 13.67
C THR A 17 -15.09 25.09 14.85
N GLU A 18 -15.80 24.39 15.74
CA GLU A 18 -15.23 23.67 16.88
C GLU A 18 -14.27 22.56 16.44
N TRP A 19 -14.69 21.73 15.49
CA TRP A 19 -13.85 20.67 14.93
C TRP A 19 -12.55 21.23 14.33
N LEU A 20 -12.63 22.34 13.58
CA LEU A 20 -11.44 22.99 13.03
C LEU A 20 -10.57 23.64 14.11
N HIS A 21 -11.18 24.14 15.18
CA HIS A 21 -10.45 24.68 16.33
C HIS A 21 -9.61 23.59 17.03
N ASP A 22 -10.18 22.39 17.22
CA ASP A 22 -9.47 21.28 17.87
C ASP A 22 -8.17 20.89 17.14
N ILE A 23 -8.20 20.92 15.80
CA ILE A 23 -7.03 20.60 14.97
C ILE A 23 -6.20 21.83 14.56
N ALA A 24 -6.51 23.02 15.10
CA ALA A 24 -5.88 24.27 14.68
C ALA A 24 -4.34 24.24 14.82
N HIS A 25 -3.82 23.57 15.84
CA HIS A 25 -2.38 23.36 16.01
C HIS A 25 -1.75 22.64 14.80
N ILE A 26 -2.36 21.56 14.30
CA ILE A 26 -1.92 20.84 13.10
C ILE A 26 -2.01 21.76 11.88
N LEU A 27 -3.14 22.46 11.70
CA LEU A 27 -3.34 23.37 10.58
C LEU A 27 -2.29 24.50 10.56
N SER A 28 -1.91 25.00 11.73
CA SER A 28 -0.91 26.06 11.87
C SER A 28 0.50 25.60 11.51
N LEU A 29 0.87 24.40 11.94
CA LEU A 29 2.15 23.79 11.62
C LEU A 29 2.23 23.48 10.12
N LEU A 30 1.15 22.95 9.52
CA LEU A 30 1.06 22.75 8.08
C LEU A 30 1.17 24.07 7.30
N ALA A 31 0.46 25.12 7.73
CA ALA A 31 0.54 26.44 7.12
C ALA A 31 1.97 26.99 7.16
N ALA A 32 2.65 26.89 8.31
CA ALA A 32 4.01 27.37 8.48
C ALA A 32 5.03 26.57 7.63
N ARG A 33 4.92 25.23 7.58
CA ARG A 33 5.76 24.38 6.70
C ARG A 33 5.54 24.70 5.22
N LEU A 34 4.29 24.84 4.78
CA LEU A 34 3.98 25.21 3.39
C LEU A 34 4.48 26.60 3.03
N GLN A 35 4.41 27.55 3.98
CA GLN A 35 4.94 28.90 3.78
C GLN A 35 6.48 28.89 3.66
N GLN A 36 7.21 28.11 4.47
CA GLN A 36 8.66 27.97 4.32
C GLN A 36 9.06 27.42 2.94
N ARG A 37 8.22 26.56 2.37
CA ARG A 37 8.41 25.98 1.03
C ARG A 37 7.91 26.90 -0.10
N ASN A 38 7.44 28.11 0.20
CA ASN A 38 6.80 29.03 -0.76
C ASN A 38 5.62 28.41 -1.53
N SER A 39 4.91 27.46 -0.91
CA SER A 39 3.76 26.80 -1.53
C SER A 39 2.50 27.64 -1.33
N PRO A 40 1.78 28.04 -2.40
CA PRO A 40 0.60 28.91 -2.29
C PRO A 40 -0.53 28.28 -1.45
N TYR A 41 -0.53 26.96 -1.28
CA TYR A 41 -1.49 26.24 -0.43
C TYR A 41 -1.43 26.67 1.04
N HIS A 42 -0.35 27.31 1.50
CA HIS A 42 -0.30 27.85 2.86
C HIS A 42 -1.47 28.82 3.15
N LEU A 43 -1.98 29.51 2.13
CA LEU A 43 -3.12 30.43 2.25
C LEU A 43 -4.43 29.70 2.58
N LEU A 44 -4.62 28.48 2.05
CA LEU A 44 -5.80 27.67 2.33
C LEU A 44 -5.86 27.29 3.82
N PHE A 45 -4.73 26.84 4.37
CA PHE A 45 -4.66 26.50 5.79
C PHE A 45 -4.81 27.72 6.69
N LYS A 46 -4.28 28.89 6.29
CA LYS A 46 -4.55 30.16 6.99
C LYS A 46 -6.04 30.52 6.97
N ALA A 47 -6.73 30.33 5.84
CA ALA A 47 -8.16 30.60 5.76
C ALA A 47 -8.98 29.67 6.68
N LEU A 48 -8.61 28.39 6.77
CA LEU A 48 -9.23 27.43 7.70
C LEU A 48 -9.01 27.84 9.17
N LEU A 49 -7.82 28.33 9.52
CA LEU A 49 -7.53 28.84 10.87
C LEU A 49 -8.35 30.09 11.21
N THR A 50 -8.50 31.01 10.25
CA THR A 50 -9.37 32.17 10.41
C THR A 50 -10.82 31.75 10.61
N PHE A 51 -11.29 30.75 9.84
CA PHE A 51 -12.63 30.20 10.00
C PHE A 51 -12.84 29.57 11.39
N ALA A 52 -11.82 28.90 11.92
CA ALA A 52 -11.81 28.35 13.28
C ALA A 52 -11.70 29.42 14.39
N HIS A 53 -11.64 30.71 14.04
CA HIS A 53 -11.38 31.83 14.95
C HIS A 53 -10.07 31.72 15.75
N VAL A 54 -9.06 31.04 15.21
CA VAL A 54 -7.76 30.88 15.89
C VAL A 54 -6.75 31.87 15.32
N SER A 55 -6.29 32.79 16.17
CA SER A 55 -5.14 33.63 15.86
C SER A 55 -3.85 32.88 16.16
N VAL A 56 -3.16 32.38 15.13
CA VAL A 56 -1.88 31.68 15.31
C VAL A 56 -0.73 32.60 14.99
N ASP A 57 0.22 32.70 15.91
CA ASP A 57 1.51 33.33 15.66
C ASP A 57 2.39 32.41 14.81
N LEU A 58 2.33 32.63 13.50
CA LEU A 58 3.16 31.93 12.52
C LEU A 58 4.66 32.22 12.71
N THR A 59 5.05 33.29 13.42
CA THR A 59 6.47 33.60 13.65
C THR A 59 7.08 32.66 14.69
N ALA A 60 6.38 32.41 15.80
CA ALA A 60 6.76 31.40 16.78
C ALA A 60 6.81 29.99 16.18
N MET A 61 5.83 29.64 15.34
CA MET A 61 5.82 28.34 14.64
C MET A 61 7.01 28.18 13.69
N ARG A 62 7.44 29.26 13.02
CA ARG A 62 8.63 29.22 12.14
C ARG A 62 9.91 28.90 12.92
N ALA A 63 10.04 29.37 14.16
CA ALA A 63 11.20 29.04 14.99
C ALA A 63 11.21 27.55 15.36
N GLN A 64 10.07 26.97 15.69
CA GLN A 64 9.95 25.54 15.99
C GLN A 64 10.23 24.64 14.78
N ILE A 65 9.86 25.08 13.58
CA ILE A 65 10.06 24.33 12.34
C ILE A 65 11.47 24.56 11.77
N ALA A 66 12.16 25.65 12.13
CA ALA A 66 13.50 25.95 11.61
C ALA A 66 14.55 24.89 11.98
N ASP A 67 14.37 24.22 13.12
CA ASP A 67 15.24 23.13 13.56
C ASP A 67 14.87 21.77 12.95
N GLU A 68 13.77 21.69 12.19
CA GLU A 68 13.31 20.45 11.56
C GLU A 68 14.11 20.16 10.28
N ALA A 69 14.58 18.92 10.16
CA ALA A 69 15.25 18.46 8.96
C ALA A 69 14.29 18.50 7.76
N LYS A 70 14.87 18.76 6.58
CA LYS A 70 14.08 18.87 5.35
C LYS A 70 13.72 17.47 4.83
N ASP A 71 12.49 17.03 5.13
CA ASP A 71 11.99 15.67 4.83
C ASP A 71 11.15 15.57 3.55
N ASP A 72 11.29 16.51 2.60
CA ASP A 72 10.47 16.59 1.39
C ASP A 72 11.21 16.22 0.10
N THR A 73 12.45 15.72 0.21
CA THR A 73 13.13 15.12 -0.94
C THR A 73 12.63 13.70 -1.17
N PRO A 74 12.52 13.24 -2.44
CA PRO A 74 12.13 11.87 -2.76
C PRO A 74 12.97 10.84 -2.00
N GLU A 75 14.27 11.08 -1.87
CA GLU A 75 15.19 10.19 -1.18
C GLU A 75 14.94 10.15 0.34
N ALA A 76 14.52 11.25 0.95
CA ALA A 76 14.16 11.29 2.37
C ALA A 76 12.85 10.55 2.62
N ILE A 77 11.89 10.70 1.70
CA ILE A 77 10.62 9.97 1.73
C ILE A 77 10.88 8.48 1.54
N ASP A 78 11.64 8.09 0.51
CA ASP A 78 12.01 6.70 0.24
C ASP A 78 12.69 6.07 1.47
N LYS A 79 13.60 6.80 2.11
CA LYS A 79 14.31 6.34 3.32
C LYS A 79 13.40 6.15 4.55
N VAL A 80 12.39 7.01 4.74
CA VAL A 80 11.40 6.84 5.83
C VAL A 80 10.48 5.65 5.55
N TRP A 81 10.27 5.32 4.27
CA TRP A 81 9.41 4.22 3.83
C TRP A 81 10.14 2.88 3.70
N GLU A 82 11.47 2.85 3.74
CA GLU A 82 12.24 1.63 3.90
C GLU A 82 12.02 1.05 5.32
N GLU A 83 11.00 0.20 5.46
CA GLU A 83 10.82 -0.59 6.69
C GLU A 83 12.06 -1.44 6.97
N GLU A 84 12.47 -1.53 8.24
CA GLU A 84 13.46 -2.51 8.66
C GLU A 84 12.99 -3.90 8.23
N ALA A 85 13.81 -4.57 7.41
CA ALA A 85 13.52 -5.93 6.99
C ALA A 85 13.26 -6.79 8.23
N ILE A 86 11.99 -7.12 8.47
CA ILE A 86 11.58 -7.95 9.58
C ILE A 86 12.24 -9.30 9.35
N SER A 87 13.29 -9.61 10.11
CA SER A 87 13.97 -10.88 10.01
C SER A 87 13.07 -11.95 10.65
N PHE A 88 12.24 -12.59 9.83
CA PHE A 88 11.53 -13.81 10.21
C PHE A 88 12.55 -14.97 10.29
N GLY A 89 13.41 -14.91 11.29
CA GLY A 89 14.46 -15.88 11.54
C GLY A 89 14.67 -16.01 13.03
N HIS A 90 14.13 -17.07 13.60
CA HIS A 90 14.27 -17.45 15.01
C HIS A 90 15.76 -17.71 15.31
N LYS A 91 16.55 -16.68 15.66
CA LYS A 91 17.96 -16.84 16.05
C LYS A 91 18.13 -17.52 17.40
N ASP A 92 17.05 -17.65 18.18
CA ASP A 92 17.09 -18.26 19.51
C ASP A 92 16.66 -19.74 19.56
N ALA A 93 16.21 -20.34 18.45
CA ALA A 93 15.80 -21.75 18.42
C ALA A 93 16.95 -22.73 18.15
N LEU A 94 18.18 -22.23 17.97
CA LEU A 94 19.35 -23.08 17.71
C LEU A 94 20.23 -23.29 18.97
N SER A 95 19.82 -22.81 20.15
CA SER A 95 20.62 -23.04 21.37
C SER A 95 20.16 -24.21 22.24
N SER A 96 18.95 -24.76 22.02
CA SER A 96 18.40 -25.84 22.87
C SER A 96 18.20 -27.19 22.18
N VAL A 97 18.64 -27.39 20.94
CA VAL A 97 18.59 -28.71 20.28
C VAL A 97 19.99 -29.11 19.84
N ALA A 98 20.86 -29.35 20.82
CA ALA A 98 22.16 -29.97 20.61
C ALA A 98 22.09 -31.51 20.46
N ASN A 99 20.90 -32.10 20.36
CA ASN A 99 20.70 -33.56 20.25
C ASN A 99 19.59 -33.92 19.25
N HIS A 100 19.61 -33.38 18.03
CA HIS A 100 19.01 -34.04 16.87
C HIS A 100 19.54 -33.35 15.61
N THR A 101 20.19 -34.12 14.76
CA THR A 101 20.69 -33.68 13.46
C THR A 101 19.56 -33.08 12.62
N GLN A 102 19.90 -31.95 11.99
CA GLN A 102 19.24 -31.38 10.82
C GLN A 102 17.92 -30.65 11.04
N THR A 103 18.00 -29.32 11.08
CA THR A 103 17.16 -28.38 10.30
C THR A 103 17.60 -26.93 10.54
N ASN A 104 18.42 -26.38 9.64
CA ASN A 104 18.53 -24.92 9.45
C ASN A 104 18.05 -24.61 8.04
N HIS A 105 16.97 -23.84 7.97
CA HIS A 105 16.28 -23.50 6.74
C HIS A 105 16.84 -22.19 6.16
N CYS A 106 17.16 -22.25 4.86
CA CYS A 106 17.41 -21.14 3.93
C CYS A 106 18.80 -20.49 3.89
N ALA A 107 19.84 -21.30 3.59
CA ALA A 107 20.98 -20.85 2.77
C ALA A 107 20.59 -20.96 1.28
N HIS A 108 20.17 -19.85 0.67
CA HIS A 108 19.49 -19.82 -0.64
C HIS A 108 20.37 -20.05 -1.89
N THR A 109 21.53 -20.69 -1.77
CA THR A 109 22.40 -20.99 -2.93
C THR A 109 23.02 -22.39 -2.95
N GLN A 110 22.77 -23.25 -1.95
CA GLN A 110 23.46 -24.55 -1.85
C GLN A 110 22.58 -25.78 -2.10
N PHE A 111 21.26 -25.63 -2.23
CA PHE A 111 20.33 -26.75 -2.49
C PHE A 111 19.55 -26.55 -3.79
N ARG A 112 20.27 -26.32 -4.91
CA ARG A 112 19.66 -26.50 -6.24
C ARG A 112 19.49 -28.01 -6.44
N PRO A 113 18.25 -28.55 -6.57
CA PRO A 113 18.04 -29.97 -6.79
C PRO A 113 18.78 -30.42 -8.05
N SER A 114 19.33 -31.63 -8.02
CA SER A 114 19.98 -32.18 -9.21
C SER A 114 18.97 -32.37 -10.33
N GLU A 115 19.42 -32.33 -11.59
CA GLU A 115 18.56 -32.38 -12.77
C GLU A 115 17.64 -33.63 -12.80
N ALA A 116 18.11 -34.75 -12.24
CA ALA A 116 17.35 -35.99 -12.09
C ALA A 116 16.15 -35.90 -11.11
N GLN A 117 16.08 -34.86 -10.29
CA GLN A 117 15.01 -34.66 -9.30
C GLN A 117 13.91 -33.70 -9.77
N ARG A 118 14.06 -33.08 -10.96
CA ARG A 118 13.01 -32.25 -11.56
C ARG A 118 11.92 -33.14 -12.19
N LYS A 119 10.70 -33.06 -11.66
CA LYS A 119 9.51 -33.71 -12.26
C LYS A 119 8.91 -32.92 -13.44
N ASP A 120 9.44 -31.73 -13.70
CA ASP A 120 8.97 -30.77 -14.70
C ASP A 120 9.19 -31.28 -16.14
N HIS A 121 10.03 -32.29 -16.36
CA HIS A 121 10.39 -32.80 -17.68
C HIS A 121 9.31 -33.70 -18.33
N TYR A 122 8.23 -34.07 -17.63
CA TYR A 122 7.25 -35.02 -18.15
C TYR A 122 5.83 -34.48 -18.34
N LEU A 123 5.61 -33.16 -18.28
CA LEU A 123 4.33 -32.58 -18.65
C LEU A 123 4.50 -31.68 -19.86
N ALA A 124 4.25 -32.26 -21.04
CA ALA A 124 4.01 -31.47 -22.24
C ALA A 124 2.72 -30.67 -22.02
N VAL A 125 2.85 -29.39 -21.69
CA VAL A 125 1.70 -28.49 -21.60
C VAL A 125 1.22 -28.21 -23.02
N ASN A 126 0.21 -28.96 -23.47
CA ASN A 126 -0.44 -28.75 -24.75
C ASN A 126 -1.50 -27.64 -24.58
N TRP A 127 -1.16 -26.41 -24.95
CA TRP A 127 -2.00 -25.23 -24.79
C TRP A 127 -3.18 -25.10 -25.79
N GLN A 128 -3.50 -26.16 -26.55
CA GLN A 128 -4.61 -26.16 -27.50
C GLN A 128 -5.53 -27.38 -27.31
N GLN A 129 -6.36 -27.37 -26.26
CA GLN A 129 -7.54 -28.23 -26.20
C GLN A 129 -8.56 -27.74 -25.17
N ASN A 130 -9.03 -26.50 -25.34
CA ASN A 130 -10.30 -26.08 -24.74
C ASN A 130 -11.12 -25.21 -25.70
N ARG A 131 -11.34 -25.74 -26.91
CA ARG A 131 -12.52 -25.40 -27.71
C ARG A 131 -13.39 -26.63 -27.75
N SER A 132 -14.36 -26.70 -26.85
CA SER A 132 -15.39 -27.74 -26.89
C SER A 132 -16.16 -27.61 -28.21
N PRO A 133 -16.21 -28.62 -29.09
CA PRO A 133 -17.21 -28.65 -30.14
C PRO A 133 -18.54 -29.14 -29.55
N LEU A 134 -19.62 -28.47 -29.96
CA LEU A 134 -21.00 -28.78 -29.62
C LEU A 134 -21.31 -30.26 -29.87
N SER A 135 -21.96 -30.89 -28.89
CA SER A 135 -22.42 -32.28 -28.96
C SER A 135 -23.50 -32.42 -30.04
N THR A 136 -23.15 -33.00 -31.18
CA THR A 136 -24.13 -33.60 -32.10
C THR A 136 -24.06 -35.11 -31.94
N LYS A 137 -24.99 -35.67 -31.16
CA LYS A 137 -25.21 -37.12 -31.13
C LYS A 137 -25.69 -37.58 -32.51
N SER A 138 -24.88 -38.44 -33.12
CA SER A 138 -25.23 -39.22 -34.31
C SER A 138 -26.26 -40.29 -33.94
N ALA A 139 -27.35 -40.37 -34.70
CA ALA A 139 -28.18 -41.55 -34.82
C ALA A 139 -28.32 -41.86 -36.32
N ALA A 140 -27.51 -42.80 -36.80
CA ALA A 140 -27.63 -43.34 -38.14
C ALA A 140 -28.69 -44.46 -38.16
N LYS A 141 -29.75 -44.33 -38.97
CA LYS A 141 -30.33 -45.46 -39.70
C LYS A 141 -31.26 -45.01 -40.85
N THR A 142 -30.73 -45.19 -42.05
CA THR A 142 -31.33 -45.59 -43.33
C THR A 142 -32.85 -45.81 -43.41
N ALA A 143 -33.51 -45.12 -44.35
CA ALA A 143 -34.45 -45.71 -45.32
C ALA A 143 -34.86 -44.68 -46.40
N GLU A 144 -34.85 -45.13 -47.65
CA GLU A 144 -35.25 -44.47 -48.90
C GLU A 144 -36.71 -43.98 -48.93
N GLY A 145 -37.00 -43.07 -49.87
CA GLY A 145 -38.25 -43.13 -50.65
C GLY A 145 -39.14 -41.90 -50.66
N GLU A 146 -38.95 -41.08 -51.70
CA GLU A 146 -39.97 -40.48 -52.59
C GLU A 146 -41.22 -39.74 -52.03
N GLN A 147 -41.34 -38.50 -52.52
CA GLN A 147 -42.44 -37.51 -52.57
C GLN A 147 -43.86 -38.03 -52.90
N PRO A 148 -44.93 -37.19 -52.90
CA PRO A 148 -44.99 -35.72 -52.76
C PRO A 148 -45.81 -35.17 -51.58
#